data_AF-V4HJC9-F1
#
_entry.id   AF-V4HJC9-F1
#
_cell.length_a   1.000
_cell.length_b   1.000
_cell.length_c   1.000
_cell.angle_alpha   90.00
_cell.angle_beta   90.00
_cell.angle_gamma   90.00
#
_symmetry.space_group_name_H-M   'P 1'
#
loop_
_entity.id
_entity.type
_entity.pdbx_description
1 polymer ?
#
loop_
_entity_poly.entity_id
_entity_poly.type
_entity_poly.pdbx_seq_one_letter_code
_entity_poly.pdbx_strand_id
1 'polypeptide(L)'
;MVVVLAGVAPAVGTAALAPVDGADGTNGATLAGEASPALDGPVAQQARTANCTFPVTVTDATGTEVTLDERPERVTTLGPSAAQTMWEIGGREQVVGVTADASYLDGADERTNVSGSGLYPSTETVVGTDPDLVLAPNIIPNEVVANMREADLTVYRARISTSIEDVREKTTRIGRITGNCAGAAEANAWMTANVEAATDATADLDRPTALYPLGGAYVANTGTFISAMIEAAGADNAIADANTSSNITGPYPEVNPEIVVQIAPEYLVLTDASAYLTAEYPYASTPAVEANNTVVVNSNYMSQAAPRSVVYAVRNLTVGFHPDADPAFVSRAEVDVTGETPESTPTPTAAPSDGDGDDGDDGADGEVTTRPTPTPTATPASTPATATTATTESSTATQTAAATETDAAATAAAEPTTAAATETADGATT
;
A
#
# COMPACT_ATOMS: atom_id res chain seq x y z
N MET A 1 -17.18 54.06 9.35
CA MET A 1 -16.09 54.86 9.94
C MET A 1 -14.89 53.91 9.95
N VAL A 2 -13.94 53.88 9.02
CA VAL A 2 -13.29 54.82 8.08
C VAL A 2 -12.93 54.02 6.79
N VAL A 3 -13.48 54.32 5.59
CA VAL A 3 -12.89 55.01 4.40
C VAL A 3 -11.56 54.39 3.90
N VAL A 4 -11.52 53.55 2.83
CA VAL A 4 -11.48 53.75 1.34
C VAL A 4 -10.21 54.40 0.77
N LEU A 5 -9.59 53.75 -0.25
CA LEU A 5 -8.99 54.23 -1.54
C LEU A 5 -7.93 53.20 -2.00
N ALA A 6 -8.01 52.44 -3.10
CA ALA A 6 -8.30 52.67 -4.53
C ALA A 6 -7.25 53.48 -5.31
N GLY A 7 -6.63 52.83 -6.31
CA GLY A 7 -6.06 53.42 -7.53
C GLY A 7 -4.58 53.11 -7.78
N VAL A 8 -4.02 53.07 -8.99
CA VAL A 8 -4.45 53.13 -10.41
C VAL A 8 -3.14 52.83 -11.21
N ALA A 9 -3.20 52.10 -12.32
CA ALA A 9 -2.10 51.91 -13.27
C ALA A 9 -1.83 53.17 -14.13
N PRO A 10 -0.65 53.28 -14.78
CA PRO A 10 -0.72 53.57 -16.21
C PRO A 10 0.33 52.84 -17.07
N ALA A 11 0.18 53.09 -18.36
CA ALA A 11 0.59 52.32 -19.54
C ALA A 11 1.87 52.84 -20.24
N VAL A 12 2.46 51.94 -21.04
CA VAL A 12 3.06 52.09 -22.40
C VAL A 12 4.12 53.18 -22.66
N GLY A 13 5.26 52.75 -23.24
CA GLY A 13 6.18 53.58 -24.02
C GLY A 13 7.16 52.76 -24.88
N THR A 14 7.01 52.85 -26.20
CA THR A 14 7.82 52.24 -27.28
C THR A 14 8.91 53.18 -27.82
N ALA A 15 10.07 52.65 -28.25
CA ALA A 15 10.95 53.06 -29.39
C ALA A 15 12.38 52.50 -29.14
N ALA A 16 13.05 51.68 -29.96
CA ALA A 16 13.39 51.65 -31.40
C ALA A 16 14.68 52.42 -31.79
N LEU A 17 15.64 51.66 -32.35
CA LEU A 17 16.70 51.98 -33.36
C LEU A 17 17.88 52.88 -32.91
N ALA A 18 19.15 52.73 -33.34
CA ALA A 18 19.93 51.78 -34.16
C ALA A 18 21.45 52.16 -34.04
N PRO A 19 22.37 51.99 -35.04
CA PRO A 19 23.55 51.10 -34.99
C PRO A 19 24.91 51.81 -35.28
N VAL A 20 26.06 51.10 -35.32
CA VAL A 20 27.30 51.36 -36.12
C VAL A 20 28.15 50.06 -36.08
N ASP A 21 28.35 49.32 -37.19
CA ASP A 21 29.43 49.41 -38.22
C ASP A 21 30.82 48.95 -37.70
N GLY A 22 31.68 48.17 -38.38
CA GLY A 22 31.75 47.59 -39.72
C GLY A 22 32.90 46.53 -39.77
N ALA A 23 32.89 45.61 -40.75
CA ALA A 23 33.82 45.53 -41.91
C ALA A 23 35.18 44.80 -41.59
N ASP A 24 35.83 43.99 -42.42
CA ASP A 24 35.66 43.54 -43.81
C ASP A 24 36.67 42.39 -44.13
N GLY A 25 36.37 41.57 -45.15
CA GLY A 25 37.27 40.84 -46.07
C GLY A 25 38.19 39.69 -45.61
N THR A 26 38.61 38.71 -46.41
CA THR A 26 38.29 38.22 -47.77
C THR A 26 39.08 36.90 -48.03
N ASN A 27 38.47 35.97 -48.81
CA ASN A 27 39.05 35.05 -49.81
C ASN A 27 40.03 33.89 -49.47
N GLY A 28 39.53 32.65 -49.59
CA GLY A 28 39.84 31.74 -50.71
C GLY A 28 41.01 30.75 -50.63
N ALA A 29 40.70 29.44 -50.56
CA ALA A 29 41.09 28.37 -51.52
C ALA A 29 41.22 26.96 -50.90
N THR A 30 40.69 26.00 -51.63
CA THR A 30 40.44 24.57 -51.40
C THR A 30 41.71 23.69 -51.26
N LEU A 31 41.68 22.62 -50.43
CA LEU A 31 42.12 21.25 -50.75
C LEU A 31 41.53 20.23 -49.74
N ALA A 32 41.22 19.04 -50.23
CA ALA A 32 40.47 17.95 -49.59
C ALA A 32 41.29 17.14 -48.56
N GLY A 33 40.60 16.46 -47.63
CA GLY A 33 41.17 15.45 -46.74
C GLY A 33 40.21 14.94 -45.64
N GLU A 34 39.51 13.86 -45.93
CA GLU A 34 39.15 12.72 -45.04
C GLU A 34 38.47 12.92 -43.66
N ALA A 35 37.18 12.58 -43.64
CA ALA A 35 36.50 11.64 -42.72
C ALA A 35 36.64 11.75 -41.19
N SER A 36 35.57 12.27 -40.55
CA SER A 36 34.82 11.63 -39.45
C SER A 36 33.58 12.49 -39.12
N PRO A 37 32.32 11.99 -39.18
CA PRO A 37 31.21 12.76 -38.64
C PRO A 37 31.11 12.50 -37.13
N ALA A 38 31.48 13.50 -36.34
CA ALA A 38 31.03 13.60 -34.96
C ALA A 38 29.50 13.75 -34.96
N LEU A 39 28.85 12.88 -34.19
CA LEU A 39 27.41 12.85 -33.97
C LEU A 39 27.03 13.98 -33.00
N ASP A 40 26.63 15.14 -33.52
CA ASP A 40 25.85 16.11 -32.76
C ASP A 40 24.39 16.02 -33.20
N GLY A 41 23.65 15.12 -32.55
CA GLY A 41 22.20 15.18 -32.47
C GLY A 41 21.81 15.78 -31.12
N PRO A 42 20.80 16.65 -31.02
CA PRO A 42 20.33 17.11 -29.72
C PRO A 42 19.78 15.89 -28.98
N VAL A 43 20.42 15.54 -27.87
CA VAL A 43 19.88 14.58 -26.91
C VAL A 43 18.63 15.23 -26.32
N ALA A 44 17.49 14.97 -26.94
CA ALA A 44 16.21 15.14 -26.30
C ALA A 44 16.24 14.25 -25.05
N GLN A 45 16.39 14.85 -23.88
CA GLN A 45 16.01 14.27 -22.62
C GLN A 45 14.53 13.88 -22.71
N GLN A 46 14.26 12.66 -23.16
CA GLN A 46 12.99 12.03 -22.88
C GLN A 46 13.04 11.62 -21.42
N ALA A 47 12.43 12.45 -20.59
CA ALA A 47 11.93 12.03 -19.29
C ALA A 47 11.23 10.69 -19.48
N ARG A 48 11.72 9.63 -18.84
CA ARG A 48 10.99 8.37 -18.77
C ARG A 48 9.82 8.58 -17.80
N THR A 49 8.75 9.22 -18.26
CA THR A 49 7.45 9.04 -17.63
C THR A 49 7.18 7.54 -17.59
N ALA A 50 6.75 7.03 -16.43
CA ALA A 50 6.26 5.66 -16.32
C ALA A 50 5.08 5.50 -17.28
N ASN A 51 5.34 5.06 -18.51
CA ASN A 51 4.33 4.96 -19.55
C ASN A 51 3.69 3.58 -19.46
N CYS A 52 2.39 3.56 -19.19
CA CYS A 52 1.58 2.36 -19.36
C CYS A 52 1.44 2.06 -20.86
N THR A 53 1.65 0.80 -21.25
CA THR A 53 1.40 0.31 -22.61
C THR A 53 0.43 -0.85 -22.58
N PHE A 54 -0.43 -0.94 -23.59
CA PHE A 54 -1.38 -2.03 -23.79
C PHE A 54 -1.03 -2.79 -25.09
N PRO A 55 -1.32 -4.10 -25.21
CA PRO A 55 -1.99 -4.95 -24.21
C PRO A 55 -1.16 -5.14 -22.93
N VAL A 56 -1.83 -5.36 -21.81
CA VAL A 56 -1.21 -5.69 -20.53
C VAL A 56 -1.79 -6.97 -19.96
N THR A 57 -0.92 -7.87 -19.53
CA THR A 57 -1.30 -9.08 -18.81
C THR A 57 -0.70 -9.05 -17.42
N VAL A 58 -1.52 -9.34 -16.41
CA VAL A 58 -1.08 -9.50 -15.02
C VAL A 58 -1.68 -10.75 -14.42
N THR A 59 -0.90 -11.45 -13.58
CA THR A 59 -1.44 -12.51 -12.73
C THR A 59 -2.00 -11.89 -11.45
N ASP A 60 -3.23 -12.30 -11.10
CA ASP A 60 -3.92 -11.83 -9.90
C ASP A 60 -3.68 -12.75 -8.68
N ALA A 61 -4.41 -12.52 -7.58
CA ALA A 61 -4.28 -13.32 -6.37
C ALA A 61 -4.87 -14.74 -6.46
N THR A 62 -5.69 -15.05 -7.48
CA THR A 62 -6.19 -16.42 -7.72
C THR A 62 -5.27 -17.22 -8.64
N GLY A 63 -4.16 -16.63 -9.11
CA GLY A 63 -3.28 -17.23 -10.11
C GLY A 63 -3.82 -17.12 -11.54
N THR A 64 -4.86 -16.33 -11.76
CA THR A 64 -5.48 -16.13 -13.07
C THR A 64 -4.75 -15.02 -13.81
N GLU A 65 -4.42 -15.25 -15.08
CA GLU A 65 -3.93 -14.20 -15.98
C GLU A 65 -5.11 -13.32 -16.42
N VAL A 66 -5.02 -12.03 -16.13
CA VAL A 66 -5.97 -11.00 -16.53
C VAL A 66 -5.29 -10.16 -17.61
N THR A 67 -5.86 -10.19 -18.82
CA THR A 67 -5.37 -9.44 -19.97
C THR A 67 -6.35 -8.32 -20.32
N LEU A 68 -5.83 -7.12 -20.52
CA LEU A 68 -6.55 -5.97 -21.06
C LEU A 68 -5.85 -5.56 -22.35
N ASP A 69 -6.57 -5.60 -23.47
CA ASP A 69 -6.03 -5.24 -24.78
C ASP A 69 -5.88 -3.73 -24.95
N GLU A 70 -6.71 -2.96 -24.24
CA GLU A 70 -6.76 -1.50 -24.25
C GLU A 70 -6.91 -0.95 -22.83
N ARG A 71 -6.68 0.36 -22.68
CA ARG A 71 -6.88 1.04 -21.38
C ARG A 71 -8.37 0.99 -21.03
N PRO A 72 -8.77 0.48 -19.84
CA PRO A 72 -10.17 0.46 -19.46
C PRO A 72 -10.70 1.88 -19.29
N GLU A 73 -11.87 2.18 -19.83
CA GLU A 73 -12.57 3.46 -19.65
C GLU A 73 -13.55 3.40 -18.47
N ARG A 74 -14.06 2.19 -18.17
CA ARG A 74 -15.06 1.93 -17.13
C ARG A 74 -14.53 0.91 -16.12
N VAL A 75 -14.30 1.36 -14.89
CA VAL A 75 -13.78 0.55 -13.80
C VAL A 75 -14.79 0.47 -12.67
N THR A 76 -15.11 -0.73 -12.19
CA THR A 76 -15.93 -0.91 -10.98
C THR A 76 -15.07 -1.44 -9.84
N THR A 77 -15.12 -0.77 -8.69
CA THR A 77 -14.34 -1.17 -7.50
C THR A 77 -15.25 -1.86 -6.49
N LEU A 78 -14.87 -3.07 -6.08
CA LEU A 78 -15.68 -3.92 -5.19
C LEU A 78 -15.47 -3.64 -3.69
N GLY A 79 -14.68 -2.64 -3.35
CA GLY A 79 -14.45 -2.27 -1.96
C GLY A 79 -13.59 -1.01 -1.83
N PRO A 80 -13.58 -0.41 -0.63
CA PRO A 80 -13.09 0.95 -0.45
C PRO A 80 -11.57 1.08 -0.61
N SER A 81 -10.77 0.03 -0.37
CA SER A 81 -9.33 0.08 -0.63
C SER A 81 -8.98 0.17 -2.13
N ALA A 82 -9.76 -0.50 -3.00
CA ALA A 82 -9.61 -0.35 -4.45
C ALA A 82 -10.09 1.02 -4.93
N ALA A 83 -11.24 1.50 -4.42
CA ALA A 83 -11.73 2.84 -4.70
C ALA A 83 -10.70 3.90 -4.29
N GLN A 84 -10.21 3.86 -3.04
CA GLN A 84 -9.21 4.79 -2.54
C GLN A 84 -7.96 4.79 -3.44
N THR A 85 -7.47 3.60 -3.85
CA THR A 85 -6.34 3.51 -4.78
C THR A 85 -6.63 4.23 -6.11
N MET A 86 -7.81 4.04 -6.69
CA MET A 86 -8.21 4.75 -7.92
C MET A 86 -8.27 6.27 -7.74
N TRP A 87 -8.70 6.75 -6.58
CA TRP A 87 -8.69 8.18 -6.25
C TRP A 87 -7.26 8.71 -6.14
N GLU A 88 -6.37 7.96 -5.49
CA GLU A 88 -4.98 8.39 -5.27
C GLU A 88 -4.14 8.43 -6.55
N ILE A 89 -4.43 7.56 -7.52
CA ILE A 89 -3.67 7.50 -8.78
C ILE A 89 -4.27 8.37 -9.90
N GLY A 90 -5.29 9.18 -9.60
CA GLY A 90 -5.97 10.02 -10.59
C GLY A 90 -6.96 9.28 -11.50
N GLY A 91 -7.28 8.03 -11.20
CA GLY A 91 -8.20 7.19 -11.99
C GLY A 91 -9.68 7.33 -11.64
N ARG A 92 -10.06 8.24 -10.72
CA ARG A 92 -11.46 8.39 -10.23
C ARG A 92 -12.50 8.62 -11.32
N GLU A 93 -12.12 9.20 -12.45
CA GLU A 93 -13.03 9.48 -13.57
C GLU A 93 -13.36 8.22 -14.38
N GLN A 94 -12.50 7.20 -14.34
CA GLN A 94 -12.79 5.88 -14.91
C GLN A 94 -13.75 5.08 -14.03
N VAL A 95 -13.90 5.44 -12.75
CA VAL A 95 -14.69 4.65 -11.81
C VAL A 95 -16.17 4.89 -12.04
N VAL A 96 -16.91 3.83 -12.39
CA VAL A 96 -18.36 3.88 -12.67
C VAL A 96 -19.22 3.23 -11.58
N GLY A 97 -18.60 2.43 -10.71
CA GLY A 97 -19.27 1.76 -9.60
C GLY A 97 -18.40 1.62 -8.36
N VAL A 98 -19.00 1.86 -7.18
CA VAL A 98 -18.36 1.76 -5.87
C VAL A 98 -19.30 1.14 -4.85
N THR A 99 -18.77 0.57 -3.77
CA THR A 99 -19.61 0.14 -2.64
C THR A 99 -19.97 1.33 -1.76
N ALA A 100 -21.05 1.20 -0.97
CA ALA A 100 -21.46 2.22 -0.01
C ALA A 100 -20.35 2.61 0.99
N ASP A 101 -19.46 1.67 1.33
CA ASP A 101 -18.32 1.92 2.25
C ASP A 101 -17.26 2.88 1.68
N ALA A 102 -17.34 3.19 0.38
CA ALA A 102 -16.47 4.16 -0.28
C ALA A 102 -17.12 5.55 -0.44
N SER A 103 -18.37 5.75 0.01
CA SER A 103 -19.12 7.02 -0.11
C SER A 103 -18.40 8.23 0.51
N TYR A 104 -17.54 8.00 1.50
CA TYR A 104 -16.73 9.05 2.13
C TYR A 104 -15.69 9.69 1.19
N LEU A 105 -15.39 9.06 0.04
CA LEU A 105 -14.49 9.61 -0.96
C LEU A 105 -15.21 10.68 -1.77
N ASP A 106 -14.59 11.86 -1.90
CA ASP A 106 -15.16 12.97 -2.66
C ASP A 106 -15.62 12.55 -4.07
N GLY A 107 -16.91 12.75 -4.35
CA GLY A 107 -17.55 12.42 -5.62
C GLY A 107 -17.89 10.93 -5.81
N ALA A 108 -17.69 10.06 -4.82
CA ALA A 108 -18.05 8.65 -4.91
C ALA A 108 -19.57 8.42 -4.98
N ASP A 109 -20.37 9.27 -4.32
CA ASP A 109 -21.84 9.21 -4.33
C ASP A 109 -22.47 9.46 -5.71
N GLU A 110 -21.70 10.00 -6.66
CA GLU A 110 -22.11 10.16 -8.06
C GLU A 110 -21.97 8.87 -8.87
N ARG A 111 -21.36 7.81 -8.30
CA ARG A 111 -21.15 6.52 -8.97
C ARG A 111 -22.26 5.55 -8.62
N THR A 112 -22.43 4.51 -9.44
CA THR A 112 -23.41 3.47 -9.14
C THR A 112 -23.01 2.75 -7.86
N ASN A 113 -23.90 2.70 -6.88
CA ASN A 113 -23.70 1.87 -5.69
C ASN A 113 -23.85 0.38 -6.07
N VAL A 114 -22.75 -0.37 -5.99
CA VAL A 114 -22.71 -1.81 -6.32
C VAL A 114 -22.78 -2.71 -5.09
N SER A 115 -23.06 -2.18 -3.91
CA SER A 115 -23.26 -2.98 -2.70
C SER A 115 -24.36 -4.03 -2.90
N GLY A 116 -24.12 -5.25 -2.41
CA GLY A 116 -25.13 -6.29 -2.37
C GLY A 116 -26.02 -6.19 -1.13
N SER A 117 -27.00 -7.09 -1.03
CA SER A 117 -27.84 -7.24 0.17
C SER A 117 -27.15 -7.93 1.34
N GLY A 118 -25.92 -8.42 1.13
CA GLY A 118 -25.10 -9.08 2.15
C GLY A 118 -23.71 -8.46 2.24
N LEU A 119 -22.74 -9.21 2.75
CA LEU A 119 -21.37 -8.74 2.99
C LEU A 119 -20.57 -8.40 1.72
N TYR A 120 -21.04 -8.80 0.54
CA TYR A 120 -20.31 -8.67 -0.72
C TYR A 120 -21.11 -7.90 -1.78
N PRO A 121 -20.43 -7.25 -2.75
CA PRO A 121 -21.08 -6.55 -3.85
C PRO A 121 -22.01 -7.43 -4.70
N SER A 122 -23.03 -6.82 -5.29
CA SER A 122 -23.99 -7.49 -6.16
C SER A 122 -23.43 -7.70 -7.56
N THR A 123 -23.28 -8.95 -8.00
CA THR A 123 -22.85 -9.26 -9.38
C THR A 123 -23.77 -8.63 -10.43
N GLU A 124 -25.08 -8.68 -10.25
CA GLU A 124 -26.04 -8.08 -11.20
C GLU A 124 -25.86 -6.57 -11.32
N THR A 125 -25.65 -5.89 -10.19
CA THR A 125 -25.44 -4.44 -10.18
C THR A 125 -24.08 -4.08 -10.78
N VAL A 126 -23.04 -4.88 -10.53
CA VAL A 126 -21.73 -4.72 -11.19
C VAL A 126 -21.86 -4.92 -12.71
N VAL A 127 -22.56 -5.94 -13.19
CA VAL A 127 -22.86 -6.12 -14.63
C VAL A 127 -23.58 -4.91 -15.20
N GLY A 128 -24.55 -4.35 -14.46
CA GLY A 128 -25.27 -3.14 -14.85
C GLY A 128 -24.39 -1.88 -14.96
N THR A 129 -23.18 -1.90 -14.39
CA THR A 129 -22.20 -0.83 -14.60
C THR A 129 -21.39 -0.96 -15.89
N ASP A 130 -21.58 -2.04 -16.67
CA ASP A 130 -20.87 -2.29 -17.94
C ASP A 130 -19.35 -2.01 -17.84
N PRO A 131 -18.61 -2.65 -16.91
CA PRO A 131 -17.21 -2.32 -16.67
C PRO A 131 -16.27 -3.07 -17.62
N ASP A 132 -15.23 -2.38 -18.09
CA ASP A 132 -14.09 -3.00 -18.79
C ASP A 132 -13.19 -3.77 -17.82
N LEU A 133 -13.18 -3.34 -16.55
CA LEU A 133 -12.38 -3.93 -15.49
C LEU A 133 -13.10 -3.83 -14.14
N VAL A 134 -13.11 -4.93 -13.40
CA VAL A 134 -13.56 -4.98 -12.00
C VAL A 134 -12.34 -5.17 -11.09
N LEU A 135 -12.14 -4.24 -10.15
CA LEU A 135 -11.09 -4.31 -9.14
C LEU A 135 -11.65 -4.91 -7.84
N ALA A 136 -11.22 -6.13 -7.53
CA ALA A 136 -11.62 -6.86 -6.34
C ALA A 136 -10.50 -6.84 -5.28
N PRO A 137 -10.68 -6.15 -4.13
CA PRO A 137 -9.74 -6.26 -3.01
C PRO A 137 -9.65 -7.70 -2.47
N ASN A 138 -8.62 -7.99 -1.67
CA ASN A 138 -8.39 -9.34 -1.12
C ASN A 138 -9.54 -9.85 -0.24
N ILE A 139 -10.34 -8.96 0.35
CA ILE A 139 -11.51 -9.32 1.16
C ILE A 139 -12.61 -9.98 0.34
N ILE A 140 -12.64 -9.76 -0.98
CA ILE A 140 -13.60 -10.40 -1.87
C ILE A 140 -13.23 -11.88 -2.01
N PRO A 141 -14.13 -12.81 -1.66
CA PRO A 141 -13.89 -14.25 -1.75
C PRO A 141 -13.64 -14.70 -3.18
N ASN A 142 -12.84 -15.77 -3.33
CA ASN A 142 -12.56 -16.35 -4.64
C ASN A 142 -13.84 -16.83 -5.36
N GLU A 143 -14.84 -17.32 -4.61
CA GLU A 143 -16.14 -17.73 -5.17
C GLU A 143 -16.91 -16.55 -5.77
N VAL A 144 -16.89 -15.38 -5.15
CA VAL A 144 -17.55 -14.17 -5.68
C VAL A 144 -16.83 -13.71 -6.94
N VAL A 145 -15.49 -13.72 -6.94
CA VAL A 145 -14.68 -13.41 -8.12
C VAL A 145 -14.95 -14.40 -9.26
N ALA A 146 -15.07 -15.70 -8.96
CA ALA A 146 -15.38 -16.72 -9.95
C ALA A 146 -16.76 -16.49 -10.56
N ASN A 147 -17.80 -16.25 -9.75
CA ASN A 147 -19.15 -15.97 -10.23
C ASN A 147 -19.21 -14.73 -11.14
N MET A 148 -18.45 -13.68 -10.84
CA MET A 148 -18.37 -12.49 -11.69
C MET A 148 -17.69 -12.78 -13.03
N ARG A 149 -16.64 -13.62 -13.04
CA ARG A 149 -15.98 -14.07 -14.28
C ARG A 149 -16.87 -14.97 -15.12
N GLU A 150 -17.68 -15.83 -14.49
CA GLU A 150 -18.69 -16.64 -15.18
C GLU A 150 -19.81 -15.78 -15.82
N ALA A 151 -20.00 -14.57 -15.32
CA ALA A 151 -20.86 -13.54 -15.92
C ALA A 151 -20.11 -12.67 -16.96
N ASP A 152 -19.00 -13.19 -17.53
CA ASP A 152 -18.18 -12.55 -18.57
C ASP A 152 -17.52 -11.21 -18.16
N LEU A 153 -17.33 -10.95 -16.86
CA LEU A 153 -16.61 -9.77 -16.38
C LEU A 153 -15.09 -10.01 -16.30
N THR A 154 -14.30 -9.03 -16.72
CA THR A 154 -12.85 -9.00 -16.48
C THR A 154 -12.57 -8.56 -15.04
N VAL A 155 -12.27 -9.53 -14.16
CA VAL A 155 -12.01 -9.25 -12.73
C VAL A 155 -10.53 -9.42 -12.40
N TYR A 156 -9.93 -8.39 -11.79
CA TYR A 156 -8.61 -8.46 -11.17
C TYR A 156 -8.75 -8.54 -9.64
N ARG A 157 -8.33 -9.67 -9.03
CA ARG A 157 -8.29 -9.82 -7.58
C ARG A 157 -6.93 -9.42 -7.01
N ALA A 158 -6.92 -8.39 -6.16
CA ALA A 158 -5.72 -7.94 -5.47
C ALA A 158 -5.25 -8.95 -4.42
N ARG A 159 -3.92 -9.02 -4.23
CA ARG A 159 -3.31 -9.80 -3.15
C ARG A 159 -3.56 -9.11 -1.80
N ILE A 160 -3.46 -9.89 -0.73
CA ILE A 160 -3.42 -9.33 0.62
C ILE A 160 -2.20 -8.41 0.74
N SER A 161 -2.39 -7.25 1.37
CA SER A 161 -1.29 -6.38 1.75
C SER A 161 -1.01 -6.58 3.24
N THR A 162 0.22 -6.99 3.55
CA THR A 162 0.71 -7.23 4.91
C THR A 162 1.78 -6.23 5.32
N SER A 163 2.30 -5.46 4.36
CA SER A 163 3.33 -4.44 4.56
C SER A 163 3.00 -3.17 3.76
N ILE A 164 3.71 -2.09 4.04
CA ILE A 164 3.66 -0.84 3.25
C ILE A 164 4.15 -1.10 1.82
N GLU A 165 5.16 -1.96 1.63
CA GLU A 165 5.65 -2.33 0.30
C GLU A 165 4.58 -3.07 -0.52
N ASP A 166 3.79 -3.95 0.10
CA ASP A 166 2.66 -4.59 -0.60
C ASP A 166 1.63 -3.57 -1.09
N VAL A 167 1.46 -2.45 -0.38
CA VAL A 167 0.59 -1.34 -0.82
C VAL A 167 1.21 -0.63 -2.03
N ARG A 168 2.54 -0.41 -2.03
CA ARG A 168 3.26 0.16 -3.18
C ARG A 168 3.15 -0.70 -4.42
N GLU A 169 3.40 -2.00 -4.29
CA GLU A 169 3.30 -2.95 -5.39
C GLU A 169 1.88 -3.04 -5.94
N LYS A 170 0.87 -3.12 -5.05
CA LYS A 170 -0.54 -3.13 -5.45
C LYS A 170 -0.92 -1.85 -6.18
N THR A 171 -0.50 -0.68 -5.70
CA THR A 171 -0.75 0.62 -6.33
C THR A 171 -0.11 0.69 -7.71
N THR A 172 1.15 0.25 -7.84
CA THR A 172 1.86 0.17 -9.13
C THR A 172 1.11 -0.74 -10.11
N ARG A 173 0.65 -1.90 -9.64
CA ARG A 173 -0.07 -2.87 -10.48
C ARG A 173 -1.43 -2.36 -10.93
N ILE A 174 -2.20 -1.75 -10.02
CA ILE A 174 -3.48 -1.10 -10.34
C ILE A 174 -3.25 0.04 -11.34
N GLY A 175 -2.23 0.88 -11.12
CA GLY A 175 -1.81 1.92 -12.07
C GLY A 175 -1.54 1.36 -13.46
N ARG A 176 -0.79 0.25 -13.53
CA ARG A 176 -0.46 -0.41 -14.79
C ARG A 176 -1.69 -0.91 -15.54
N ILE A 177 -2.59 -1.65 -14.87
CA ILE A 177 -3.77 -2.23 -15.53
C ILE A 177 -4.86 -1.20 -15.87
N THR A 178 -4.88 -0.06 -15.17
CA THR A 178 -5.86 1.02 -15.42
C THR A 178 -5.33 2.13 -16.33
N GLY A 179 -4.05 2.06 -16.73
CA GLY A 179 -3.40 3.08 -17.55
C GLY A 179 -2.96 4.33 -16.78
N ASN A 180 -2.96 4.30 -15.44
CA ASN A 180 -2.63 5.42 -14.55
C ASN A 180 -1.21 5.28 -13.95
N CYS A 181 -0.21 4.86 -14.74
CA CYS A 181 1.16 4.60 -14.28
C CYS A 181 1.82 5.83 -13.62
N ALA A 182 1.67 7.01 -14.22
CA ALA A 182 2.25 8.25 -13.66
C ALA A 182 1.64 8.59 -12.30
N GLY A 183 0.31 8.52 -12.17
CA GLY A 183 -0.37 8.75 -10.89
C GLY A 183 -0.05 7.69 -9.83
N ALA A 184 0.17 6.43 -10.23
CA ALA A 184 0.63 5.40 -9.31
C ALA A 184 2.06 5.63 -8.83
N ALA A 185 2.97 6.09 -9.70
CA ALA A 185 4.32 6.46 -9.33
C ALA A 185 4.33 7.65 -8.36
N GLU A 186 3.55 8.70 -8.65
CA GLU A 186 3.37 9.86 -7.77
C GLU A 186 2.80 9.45 -6.41
N ALA A 187 1.71 8.67 -6.38
CA ALA A 187 1.08 8.23 -5.14
C ALA A 187 2.02 7.38 -4.28
N ASN A 188 2.83 6.52 -4.90
CA ASN A 188 3.84 5.72 -4.19
C ASN A 188 4.98 6.57 -3.66
N ALA A 189 5.47 7.54 -4.43
CA ALA A 189 6.52 8.45 -3.98
C ALA A 189 6.01 9.33 -2.82
N TRP A 190 4.78 9.82 -2.90
CA TRP A 190 4.11 10.56 -1.82
C TRP A 190 3.96 9.73 -0.55
N MET A 191 3.55 8.47 -0.69
CA MET A 191 3.45 7.54 0.44
C MET A 191 4.82 7.27 1.06
N THR A 192 5.84 6.98 0.25
CA THR A 192 7.21 6.73 0.71
C THR A 192 7.75 7.94 1.47
N ALA A 193 7.65 9.15 0.93
CA ALA A 193 8.20 10.35 1.57
C ALA A 193 7.57 10.63 2.95
N ASN A 194 6.27 10.37 3.12
CA ASN A 194 5.62 10.56 4.42
C ASN A 194 5.94 9.45 5.43
N VAL A 195 6.17 8.22 4.96
CA VAL A 195 6.66 7.14 5.83
C VAL A 195 8.09 7.44 6.28
N GLU A 196 8.95 7.88 5.37
CA GLU A 196 10.34 8.29 5.68
C GLU A 196 10.37 9.45 6.68
N ALA A 197 9.53 10.48 6.49
CA ALA A 197 9.43 11.58 7.44
C ALA A 197 9.02 11.12 8.87
N ALA A 198 8.15 10.11 8.97
CA ALA A 198 7.76 9.53 10.25
C ALA A 198 8.88 8.68 10.87
N THR A 199 9.55 7.85 10.07
CA THR A 199 10.66 7.02 10.56
C THR A 199 11.86 7.86 10.98
N ASP A 200 12.18 8.92 10.24
CA ASP A 200 13.28 9.83 10.57
C ASP A 200 13.00 10.61 11.85
N ALA A 201 11.76 11.09 12.03
CA ALA A 201 11.34 11.80 13.23
C ALA A 201 11.35 10.93 14.50
N THR A 202 11.37 9.60 14.36
CA THR A 202 11.31 8.63 15.47
C THR A 202 12.57 7.76 15.60
N ALA A 203 13.58 7.96 14.75
CA ALA A 203 14.74 7.07 14.65
C ALA A 203 15.55 6.95 15.96
N ASP A 204 15.64 8.03 16.73
CA ASP A 204 16.40 8.10 18.00
C ASP A 204 15.48 8.06 19.25
N LEU A 205 14.19 7.77 19.07
CA LEU A 205 13.22 7.70 20.17
C LEU A 205 13.02 6.26 20.64
N ASP A 206 12.68 6.10 21.93
CA ASP A 206 12.23 4.80 22.45
C ASP A 206 10.94 4.38 21.75
N ARG A 207 10.78 3.09 21.46
CA ARG A 207 9.61 2.57 20.73
C ARG A 207 8.58 2.00 21.73
N PRO A 208 7.48 2.71 22.04
CA PRO A 208 6.49 2.20 22.96
C PRO A 208 5.72 1.03 22.34
N THR A 209 5.20 0.16 23.19
CA THR A 209 4.35 -0.96 22.77
C THR A 209 2.91 -0.50 22.55
N ALA A 210 2.33 -0.87 21.42
CA ALA A 210 0.97 -0.50 21.04
C ALA A 210 0.13 -1.72 20.66
N LEU A 211 -1.14 -1.72 21.05
CA LEU A 211 -2.11 -2.76 20.66
C LEU A 211 -3.29 -2.12 19.92
N TYR A 212 -3.69 -2.72 18.80
CA TYR A 212 -4.89 -2.33 18.07
C TYR A 212 -6.01 -3.37 18.27
N PRO A 213 -6.99 -3.13 19.15
CA PRO A 213 -8.17 -3.98 19.26
C PRO A 213 -9.19 -3.64 18.17
N LEU A 214 -9.72 -4.69 17.51
CA LEU A 214 -10.73 -4.57 16.46
C LEU A 214 -12.16 -4.49 17.02
N GLY A 215 -12.33 -4.70 18.33
CA GLY A 215 -13.63 -4.93 18.97
C GLY A 215 -13.86 -6.42 19.24
N GLY A 216 -14.75 -6.70 20.19
CA GLY A 216 -14.85 -8.03 20.78
C GLY A 216 -13.51 -8.49 21.37
N ALA A 217 -13.13 -9.74 21.13
CA ALA A 217 -11.87 -10.32 21.58
C ALA A 217 -10.77 -10.32 20.50
N TYR A 218 -10.95 -9.62 19.37
CA TYR A 218 -9.99 -9.63 18.26
C TYR A 218 -9.01 -8.47 18.30
N VAL A 219 -7.76 -8.74 17.92
CA VAL A 219 -6.67 -7.75 17.88
C VAL A 219 -5.83 -7.91 16.59
N ALA A 220 -5.13 -6.86 16.17
CA ALA A 220 -4.25 -6.92 15.01
C ALA A 220 -2.89 -7.54 15.38
N ASN A 221 -2.58 -8.70 14.80
CA ASN A 221 -1.30 -9.36 15.00
C ASN A 221 -0.17 -8.73 14.18
N THR A 222 1.07 -9.16 14.44
CA THR A 222 2.23 -8.89 13.59
C THR A 222 2.02 -9.45 12.17
N GLY A 223 2.75 -8.89 11.20
CA GLY A 223 2.60 -9.28 9.79
C GLY A 223 1.26 -8.89 9.17
N THR A 224 0.56 -7.92 9.76
CA THR A 224 -0.64 -7.30 9.18
C THR A 224 -0.33 -5.89 8.67
N PHE A 225 -1.18 -5.39 7.77
CA PHE A 225 -1.15 -4.00 7.33
C PHE A 225 -1.20 -3.01 8.52
N ILE A 226 -2.01 -3.30 9.53
CA ILE A 226 -2.14 -2.49 10.75
C ILE A 226 -0.83 -2.48 11.54
N SER A 227 -0.21 -3.65 11.74
CA SER A 227 1.09 -3.75 12.41
C SER A 227 2.16 -2.97 11.67
N ALA A 228 2.21 -3.06 10.34
CA ALA A 228 3.18 -2.34 9.53
C ALA A 228 3.05 -0.80 9.70
N MET A 229 1.83 -0.28 9.86
CA MET A 229 1.63 1.16 10.12
C MET A 229 2.05 1.55 11.55
N ILE A 230 1.77 0.70 12.55
CA ILE A 230 2.23 0.92 13.94
C ILE A 230 3.76 0.94 13.99
N GLU A 231 4.39 -0.02 13.34
CA GLU A 231 5.85 -0.17 13.28
C GLU A 231 6.54 1.01 12.60
N ALA A 232 6.01 1.44 11.45
CA ALA A 232 6.48 2.61 10.70
C ALA A 232 6.28 3.92 11.48
N ALA A 233 5.30 3.98 12.38
CA ALA A 233 5.02 5.15 13.20
C ALA A 233 5.95 5.30 14.42
N GLY A 234 6.89 4.36 14.62
CA GLY A 234 7.84 4.41 15.74
C GLY A 234 7.40 3.64 16.98
N ALA A 235 6.47 2.69 16.87
CA ALA A 235 6.00 1.85 18.00
C ALA A 235 6.11 0.36 17.67
N ASP A 236 6.21 -0.50 18.67
CA ASP A 236 6.21 -1.95 18.47
C ASP A 236 4.82 -2.54 18.75
N ASN A 237 4.40 -3.52 17.95
CA ASN A 237 3.11 -4.17 18.19
C ASN A 237 3.20 -5.07 19.44
N ALA A 238 2.47 -4.72 20.49
CA ALA A 238 2.57 -5.33 21.82
C ALA A 238 2.29 -6.85 21.83
N ILE A 239 1.54 -7.35 20.85
CA ILE A 239 1.24 -8.78 20.74
C ILE A 239 2.44 -9.64 20.29
N ALA A 240 3.49 -9.02 19.73
CA ALA A 240 4.64 -9.72 19.19
C ALA A 240 5.26 -10.72 20.20
N ASP A 241 5.43 -10.28 21.45
CA ASP A 241 6.02 -11.09 22.52
C ASP A 241 5.09 -12.21 23.01
N ALA A 242 3.77 -12.00 22.89
CA ALA A 242 2.76 -12.97 23.27
C ALA A 242 2.56 -14.09 22.24
N ASN A 243 2.95 -13.87 20.97
CA ASN A 243 2.74 -14.84 19.90
C ASN A 243 3.33 -16.22 20.21
N THR A 244 4.59 -16.24 20.65
CA THR A 244 5.30 -17.50 20.94
C THR A 244 4.84 -18.12 22.25
N SER A 245 4.71 -17.31 23.31
CA SER A 245 4.40 -17.79 24.66
C SER A 245 2.96 -18.29 24.80
N SER A 246 2.03 -17.76 24.01
CA SER A 246 0.59 -18.07 24.08
C SER A 246 0.04 -18.79 22.86
N ASN A 247 0.91 -19.22 21.92
CA ASN A 247 0.53 -19.89 20.67
C ASN A 247 -0.55 -19.12 19.87
N ILE A 248 -0.40 -17.80 19.81
CA ILE A 248 -1.31 -16.93 19.07
C ILE A 248 -0.89 -16.98 17.60
N THR A 249 -1.85 -17.28 16.73
CA THR A 249 -1.60 -17.45 15.29
C THR A 249 -2.68 -16.76 14.47
N GLY A 250 -2.33 -16.44 13.22
CA GLY A 250 -3.22 -15.72 12.30
C GLY A 250 -3.12 -14.20 12.42
N PRO A 251 -3.63 -13.46 11.41
CA PRO A 251 -3.49 -12.01 11.33
C PRO A 251 -4.38 -11.25 12.32
N TYR A 252 -5.56 -11.80 12.63
CA TYR A 252 -6.53 -11.18 13.54
C TYR A 252 -7.03 -12.22 14.55
N PRO A 253 -6.17 -12.65 15.49
CA PRO A 253 -6.52 -13.66 16.46
C PRO A 253 -7.55 -13.16 17.46
N GLU A 254 -8.38 -14.08 17.95
CA GLU A 254 -9.10 -13.88 19.19
C GLU A 254 -8.12 -14.07 20.36
N VAL A 255 -8.10 -13.12 21.29
CA VAL A 255 -7.18 -13.10 22.42
C VAL A 255 -7.97 -13.04 23.71
N ASN A 256 -7.62 -13.95 24.63
CA ASN A 256 -8.22 -13.98 25.96
C ASN A 256 -7.91 -12.65 26.70
N PRO A 257 -8.89 -12.04 27.39
CA PRO A 257 -8.68 -10.91 28.29
C PRO A 257 -7.44 -10.98 29.20
N GLU A 258 -7.13 -12.13 29.81
CA GLU A 258 -5.95 -12.28 30.66
C GLU A 258 -4.64 -12.07 29.90
N ILE A 259 -4.59 -12.45 28.62
CA ILE A 259 -3.43 -12.22 27.76
C ILE A 259 -3.29 -10.75 27.43
N VAL A 260 -4.39 -10.02 27.22
CA VAL A 260 -4.35 -8.56 27.00
C VAL A 260 -3.77 -7.84 28.22
N VAL A 261 -4.18 -8.25 29.44
CA VAL A 261 -3.61 -7.72 30.69
C VAL A 261 -2.13 -8.08 30.84
N GLN A 262 -1.73 -9.28 30.44
CA GLN A 262 -0.33 -9.72 30.49
C GLN A 262 0.57 -9.00 29.48
N ILE A 263 0.08 -8.78 28.25
CA ILE A 263 0.76 -7.99 27.22
C ILE A 263 1.02 -6.58 27.75
N ALA A 264 0.10 -6.03 28.56
CA ALA A 264 0.25 -4.75 29.24
C ALA A 264 0.69 -3.61 28.29
N PRO A 265 -0.06 -3.33 27.21
CA PRO A 265 0.36 -2.37 26.20
C PRO A 265 0.50 -0.96 26.80
N GLU A 266 1.51 -0.21 26.34
CA GLU A 266 1.71 1.19 26.72
C GLU A 266 0.75 2.15 26.01
N TYR A 267 0.29 1.77 24.80
CA TYR A 267 -0.72 2.49 24.03
C TYR A 267 -1.82 1.57 23.50
N LEU A 268 -3.05 2.09 23.47
CA LEU A 268 -4.13 1.53 22.65
C LEU A 268 -4.35 2.40 21.41
N VAL A 269 -4.30 1.78 20.25
CA VAL A 269 -4.71 2.42 18.99
C VAL A 269 -6.17 2.08 18.73
N LEU A 270 -7.01 3.10 18.73
CA LEU A 270 -8.47 2.97 18.67
C LEU A 270 -9.03 3.70 17.45
N THR A 271 -10.29 3.42 17.15
CA THR A 271 -11.10 4.20 16.21
C THR A 271 -12.34 4.67 16.95
N ASP A 272 -13.14 5.55 16.33
CA ASP A 272 -14.42 5.97 16.92
C ASP A 272 -15.31 4.76 17.27
N ALA A 273 -15.24 3.69 16.45
CA ALA A 273 -16.00 2.46 16.67
C ALA A 273 -15.47 1.60 17.83
N SER A 274 -14.21 1.75 18.23
CA SER A 274 -13.58 0.97 19.31
C SER A 274 -13.23 1.79 20.56
N ALA A 275 -13.55 3.09 20.58
CA ALA A 275 -13.29 3.97 21.71
C ALA A 275 -13.95 3.51 23.03
N TYR A 276 -15.10 2.83 22.93
CA TYR A 276 -15.84 2.29 24.07
C TYR A 276 -15.02 1.27 24.89
N LEU A 277 -14.04 0.60 24.28
CA LEU A 277 -13.20 -0.42 24.92
C LEU A 277 -12.41 0.14 26.10
N THR A 278 -12.11 1.45 26.11
CA THR A 278 -11.42 2.10 27.24
C THR A 278 -12.17 1.99 28.57
N ALA A 279 -13.48 1.74 28.54
CA ALA A 279 -14.31 1.55 29.73
C ALA A 279 -14.57 0.07 30.08
N GLU A 280 -14.06 -0.88 29.29
CA GLU A 280 -14.38 -2.31 29.43
C GLU A 280 -13.14 -3.16 29.75
N TYR A 281 -13.31 -4.18 30.58
CA TYR A 281 -12.28 -5.22 30.77
C TYR A 281 -12.12 -6.03 29.47
N PRO A 282 -10.89 -6.36 29.02
CA PRO A 282 -9.60 -6.17 29.71
C PRO A 282 -8.96 -4.79 29.56
N TYR A 283 -9.33 -4.02 28.53
CA TYR A 283 -8.59 -2.83 28.10
C TYR A 283 -8.55 -1.73 29.16
N ALA A 284 -9.64 -1.53 29.90
CA ALA A 284 -9.73 -0.58 31.01
C ALA A 284 -8.72 -0.85 32.15
N SER A 285 -8.12 -2.05 32.20
CA SER A 285 -7.13 -2.46 33.21
C SER A 285 -5.70 -2.50 32.66
N THR A 286 -5.46 -1.95 31.46
CA THR A 286 -4.13 -1.91 30.85
C THR A 286 -3.40 -0.60 31.21
N PRO A 287 -2.05 -0.60 31.23
CA PRO A 287 -1.26 0.60 31.47
C PRO A 287 -1.63 1.75 30.53
N ALA A 288 -1.94 1.44 29.27
CA ALA A 288 -2.40 2.40 28.28
C ALA A 288 -3.61 3.23 28.76
N VAL A 289 -4.66 2.58 29.27
CA VAL A 289 -5.86 3.31 29.73
C VAL A 289 -5.59 4.03 31.05
N GLU A 290 -4.85 3.40 31.97
CA GLU A 290 -4.48 4.01 33.25
C GLU A 290 -3.65 5.30 33.07
N ALA A 291 -2.77 5.32 32.07
CA ALA A 291 -1.95 6.48 31.71
C ALA A 291 -2.64 7.46 30.75
N ASN A 292 -3.87 7.17 30.30
CA ASN A 292 -4.57 7.92 29.25
C ASN A 292 -3.81 7.99 27.91
N ASN A 293 -3.06 6.94 27.60
CA ASN A 293 -2.29 6.75 26.37
C ASN A 293 -3.13 6.01 25.32
N THR A 294 -4.06 6.74 24.71
CA THR A 294 -4.87 6.23 23.59
C THR A 294 -4.67 7.09 22.36
N VAL A 295 -4.52 6.45 21.20
CA VAL A 295 -4.41 7.13 19.91
C VAL A 295 -5.63 6.79 19.07
N VAL A 296 -6.54 7.75 18.92
CA VAL A 296 -7.76 7.57 18.11
C VAL A 296 -7.46 7.98 16.67
N VAL A 297 -7.64 7.04 15.75
CA VAL A 297 -7.38 7.19 14.32
C VAL A 297 -8.61 6.87 13.50
N ASN A 298 -8.62 7.35 12.25
CA ASN A 298 -9.71 7.11 11.32
C ASN A 298 -9.79 5.62 10.94
N SER A 299 -10.97 5.01 11.10
CA SER A 299 -11.19 3.59 10.83
C SER A 299 -10.96 3.20 9.36
N ASN A 300 -11.27 4.09 8.41
CA ASN A 300 -11.02 3.84 6.99
C ASN A 300 -9.52 3.73 6.72
N TYR A 301 -8.70 4.57 7.35
CA TYR A 301 -7.25 4.51 7.15
C TYR A 301 -6.64 3.27 7.79
N MET A 302 -7.18 2.79 8.91
CA MET A 302 -6.67 1.56 9.54
C MET A 302 -7.06 0.29 8.79
N SER A 303 -8.23 0.27 8.14
CA SER A 303 -8.79 -0.95 7.53
C SER A 303 -8.58 -1.08 6.02
N GLN A 304 -8.17 0.00 5.34
CA GLN A 304 -8.12 0.04 3.87
C GLN A 304 -6.68 0.20 3.39
N ALA A 305 -6.01 -0.89 3.06
CA ALA A 305 -4.64 -0.85 2.54
C ALA A 305 -4.56 -0.08 1.20
N ALA A 306 -4.18 1.20 1.23
CA ALA A 306 -4.07 2.10 0.09
C ALA A 306 -3.16 3.30 0.46
N PRO A 307 -2.62 4.06 -0.53
CA PRO A 307 -1.61 5.09 -0.25
C PRO A 307 -2.06 6.16 0.75
N ARG A 308 -3.29 6.68 0.60
CA ARG A 308 -3.87 7.68 1.51
C ARG A 308 -3.94 7.16 2.94
N SER A 309 -4.39 5.92 3.12
CA SER A 309 -4.45 5.28 4.44
C SER A 309 -3.09 5.22 5.12
N VAL A 310 -2.04 4.79 4.42
CA VAL A 310 -0.69 4.73 4.99
C VAL A 310 -0.20 6.11 5.40
N VAL A 311 -0.33 7.11 4.51
CA VAL A 311 0.16 8.47 4.80
C VAL A 311 -0.48 9.05 6.05
N TYR A 312 -1.81 9.03 6.12
CA TYR A 312 -2.51 9.68 7.23
C TYR A 312 -2.47 8.84 8.51
N ALA A 313 -2.54 7.51 8.43
CA ALA A 313 -2.46 6.67 9.61
C ALA A 313 -1.07 6.73 10.24
N VAL A 314 0.01 6.54 9.47
CA VAL A 314 1.38 6.56 10.01
C VAL A 314 1.66 7.91 10.65
N ARG A 315 1.35 9.03 9.99
CA ARG A 315 1.54 10.36 10.57
C ARG A 315 0.77 10.56 11.88
N ASN A 316 -0.52 10.21 11.91
CA ASN A 316 -1.34 10.40 13.11
C ASN A 316 -0.90 9.49 14.25
N LEU A 317 -0.46 8.27 13.94
CA LEU A 317 0.12 7.34 14.90
C LEU A 317 1.43 7.89 15.46
N THR A 318 2.33 8.41 14.62
CA THR A 318 3.60 9.00 15.06
C THR A 318 3.37 10.14 16.04
N VAL A 319 2.51 11.11 15.71
CA VAL A 319 2.17 12.21 16.62
C VAL A 319 1.50 11.70 17.90
N GLY A 320 0.73 10.62 17.82
CA GLY A 320 0.07 10.01 18.97
C GLY A 320 1.02 9.29 19.94
N PHE A 321 2.00 8.57 19.42
CA PHE A 321 2.99 7.84 20.22
C PHE A 321 4.12 8.76 20.71
N HIS A 322 4.50 9.73 19.87
CA HIS A 322 5.63 10.62 20.04
C HIS A 322 5.18 12.07 19.87
N PRO A 323 4.52 12.68 20.87
CA PRO A 323 3.96 14.02 20.75
C PRO A 323 5.02 15.12 20.54
N ASP A 324 6.28 14.84 20.92
CA ASP A 324 7.43 15.72 20.68
C ASP A 324 8.07 15.51 19.29
N ALA A 325 7.70 14.44 18.57
CA ALA A 325 8.08 14.23 17.18
C ALA A 325 7.06 14.95 16.27
N ASP A 326 7.53 15.91 15.48
CA ASP A 326 6.73 16.55 14.43
C ASP A 326 7.19 16.03 13.06
N PRO A 327 6.64 14.90 12.57
CA PRO A 327 6.99 14.39 11.25
C PRO A 327 6.50 15.39 10.20
N ALA A 328 7.45 15.99 9.48
CA ALA A 328 7.16 16.95 8.43
C ALA A 328 6.25 16.29 7.37
N PHE A 329 5.01 16.76 7.25
CA PHE A 329 4.09 16.26 6.24
C PHE A 329 4.59 16.68 4.85
N VAL A 330 4.82 15.69 3.98
CA VAL A 330 5.23 15.94 2.60
C VAL A 330 3.97 16.01 1.74
N SER A 331 3.67 17.18 1.20
CA SER A 331 2.53 17.34 0.29
C SER A 331 2.85 16.71 -1.07
N ARG A 332 1.82 16.31 -1.82
CA ARG A 332 1.99 15.77 -3.17
C ARG A 332 2.74 16.71 -4.12
N ALA A 333 2.63 18.03 -3.93
CA ALA A 333 3.31 19.02 -4.76
C ALA A 333 4.83 19.06 -4.52
N GLU A 334 5.30 18.55 -3.39
CA GLU A 334 6.72 18.51 -3.00
C GLU A 334 7.40 17.20 -3.41
N VAL A 335 6.63 16.22 -3.88
CA VAL A 335 7.14 14.90 -4.26
C VAL A 335 7.76 14.98 -5.66
N ASP A 336 9.07 14.75 -5.73
CA ASP A 336 9.77 14.66 -7.00
C ASP A 336 9.76 13.22 -7.54
N VAL A 337 8.95 12.97 -8.57
CA VAL A 337 8.87 11.66 -9.26
C VAL A 337 9.98 11.53 -10.33
N THR A 338 10.82 12.55 -10.52
CA THR A 338 11.92 12.53 -11.50
C THR A 338 13.23 11.96 -10.95
N GLY A 339 13.26 11.57 -9.67
CA GLY A 339 14.43 11.07 -8.95
C GLY A 339 14.92 9.70 -9.42
N GLU A 340 16.15 9.70 -9.93
CA GLU A 340 16.97 8.53 -10.22
C GLU A 340 17.03 7.56 -9.03
N THR A 341 16.95 6.25 -9.32
CA THR A 341 17.47 5.22 -8.41
C THR A 341 18.91 5.61 -8.05
N PRO A 342 19.30 5.72 -6.77
CA PRO A 342 20.70 5.90 -6.43
C PRO A 342 21.45 4.70 -6.98
N GLU A 343 22.28 4.93 -7.99
CA GLU A 343 23.23 3.96 -8.49
C GLU A 343 24.10 3.57 -7.28
N SER A 344 23.91 2.35 -6.78
CA SER A 344 24.76 1.78 -5.73
C SER A 344 26.20 1.93 -6.17
N THR A 345 26.92 2.85 -5.52
CA THR A 345 28.35 3.03 -5.74
C THR A 345 29.02 1.69 -5.44
N PRO A 346 29.68 1.03 -6.40
CA PRO A 346 30.38 -0.21 -6.12
C PRO A 346 31.55 0.11 -5.19
N THR A 347 31.49 -0.43 -3.97
CA THR A 347 32.63 -0.48 -3.05
C THR A 347 33.84 -1.05 -3.79
N PRO A 348 34.99 -0.35 -3.85
CA PRO A 348 36.17 -0.88 -4.52
C PRO A 348 36.66 -2.10 -3.74
N THR A 349 36.56 -3.28 -4.38
CA THR A 349 37.23 -4.49 -3.93
C THR A 349 38.75 -4.25 -3.99
N ALA A 350 39.39 -4.25 -2.83
CA ALA A 350 40.84 -4.24 -2.74
C ALA A 350 41.40 -5.53 -3.36
N ALA A 351 42.25 -5.37 -4.37
CA ALA A 351 43.10 -6.44 -4.88
C ALA A 351 44.15 -6.84 -3.82
N PRO A 352 44.60 -8.10 -3.78
CA PRO A 352 45.61 -8.54 -2.83
C PRO A 352 46.97 -7.96 -3.20
N SER A 353 47.69 -7.46 -2.20
CA SER A 353 49.11 -7.08 -2.32
C SER A 353 49.96 -8.34 -2.16
N ASP A 354 50.71 -8.69 -3.19
CA ASP A 354 51.91 -9.52 -3.06
C ASP A 354 52.98 -8.74 -2.28
N GLY A 355 53.69 -9.44 -1.40
CA GLY A 355 54.80 -8.90 -0.60
C GLY A 355 55.57 -10.00 0.10
N ASP A 356 56.68 -10.40 -0.53
CA ASP A 356 57.68 -11.38 -0.07
C ASP A 356 58.55 -10.92 1.11
N GLY A 357 58.97 -11.91 1.92
CA GLY A 357 60.23 -11.98 2.70
C GLY A 357 60.23 -11.33 4.09
N ASP A 358 60.97 -11.78 5.11
CA ASP A 358 61.81 -12.96 5.39
C ASP A 358 62.20 -12.85 6.89
N ASP A 359 62.69 -13.96 7.46
CA ASP A 359 63.48 -14.13 8.70
C ASP A 359 62.84 -14.03 10.11
N GLY A 360 63.05 -15.10 10.90
CA GLY A 360 63.22 -14.98 12.36
C GLY A 360 62.70 -16.11 13.25
N ASP A 361 63.55 -17.10 13.50
CA ASP A 361 63.48 -18.28 14.38
C ASP A 361 63.10 -18.03 15.87
N ASP A 362 62.36 -18.97 16.49
CA ASP A 362 62.68 -19.62 17.77
C ASP A 362 61.55 -20.57 18.27
N GLY A 363 61.84 -21.88 18.29
CA GLY A 363 61.75 -22.71 19.51
C GLY A 363 60.45 -23.43 19.93
N ALA A 364 60.46 -24.76 19.69
CA ALA A 364 60.14 -25.87 20.62
C ALA A 364 58.77 -26.61 20.59
N ASP A 365 58.89 -27.87 20.14
CA ASP A 365 58.35 -29.15 20.65
C ASP A 365 56.87 -29.55 20.49
N GLY A 366 56.64 -30.70 19.82
CA GLY A 366 55.43 -31.51 20.02
C GLY A 366 54.96 -32.45 18.91
N GLU A 367 55.74 -33.50 18.62
CA GLU A 367 55.33 -34.87 18.21
C GLU A 367 54.50 -35.16 16.93
N VAL A 368 54.96 -36.19 16.22
CA VAL A 368 54.58 -36.67 14.88
C VAL A 368 53.60 -37.85 14.98
N THR A 369 52.57 -37.93 14.11
CA THR A 369 52.16 -39.22 13.50
C THR A 369 51.32 -39.08 12.21
N THR A 370 51.90 -39.64 11.15
CA THR A 370 51.54 -39.98 9.76
C THR A 370 50.08 -40.26 9.30
N ARG A 371 49.69 -39.59 8.18
CA ARG A 371 49.04 -39.99 6.87
C ARG A 371 48.50 -41.45 6.68
N PRO A 372 47.66 -41.81 5.64
CA PRO A 372 47.17 -41.02 4.47
C PRO A 372 45.72 -41.27 3.94
N THR A 373 45.32 -40.43 2.97
CA THR A 373 44.19 -40.58 2.01
C THR A 373 44.47 -41.66 0.94
N PRO A 374 43.45 -42.22 0.25
CA PRO A 374 43.35 -41.95 -1.20
C PRO A 374 41.91 -41.79 -1.77
N THR A 375 41.86 -41.16 -2.94
CA THR A 375 40.73 -40.74 -3.78
C THR A 375 40.16 -41.88 -4.69
N PRO A 376 39.22 -41.66 -5.64
CA PRO A 376 38.01 -42.50 -5.83
C PRO A 376 38.01 -43.28 -7.17
N THR A 377 37.04 -44.16 -7.45
CA THR A 377 36.70 -44.59 -8.83
C THR A 377 35.30 -45.21 -8.97
N ALA A 378 34.51 -44.59 -9.84
CA ALA A 378 33.54 -45.06 -10.86
C ALA A 378 32.50 -46.19 -10.62
N THR A 379 31.27 -45.84 -11.06
CA THR A 379 30.10 -46.67 -11.46
C THR A 379 30.43 -47.61 -12.65
N PRO A 380 29.64 -48.67 -12.95
CA PRO A 380 28.43 -48.49 -13.79
C PRO A 380 27.22 -49.40 -13.44
N ALA A 381 26.12 -49.09 -14.12
CA ALA A 381 24.74 -49.56 -14.00
C ALA A 381 24.45 -51.04 -14.30
N SER A 382 23.31 -51.55 -13.79
CA SER A 382 22.29 -52.28 -14.59
C SER A 382 20.99 -52.58 -13.79
N THR A 383 19.86 -52.13 -14.33
CA THR A 383 18.45 -52.57 -14.12
C THR A 383 18.28 -53.94 -14.84
N PRO A 384 17.33 -54.88 -14.52
CA PRO A 384 15.88 -54.64 -14.67
C PRO A 384 14.84 -55.45 -13.83
N ALA A 385 13.63 -54.87 -13.74
CA ALA A 385 12.27 -55.45 -13.75
C ALA A 385 11.84 -56.41 -12.59
N THR A 386 10.57 -56.59 -12.17
CA THR A 386 9.22 -56.25 -12.66
C THR A 386 8.19 -56.39 -11.51
N ALA A 387 7.14 -55.55 -11.53
CA ALA A 387 5.73 -55.73 -11.12
C ALA A 387 5.31 -56.57 -9.88
N THR A 388 4.36 -56.04 -9.07
CA THR A 388 2.93 -56.41 -9.10
C THR A 388 2.09 -55.58 -8.09
N THR A 389 0.84 -55.35 -8.51
CA THR A 389 -0.35 -54.61 -8.04
C THR A 389 -0.82 -54.72 -6.58
N ALA A 390 -1.55 -53.67 -6.13
CA ALA A 390 -2.73 -53.63 -5.21
C ALA A 390 -2.72 -52.30 -4.42
N THR A 391 -3.78 -51.55 -4.10
CA THR A 391 -5.23 -51.54 -4.34
C THR A 391 -5.68 -50.13 -3.92
N THR A 392 -6.64 -49.57 -4.65
CA THR A 392 -7.34 -48.31 -4.33
C THR A 392 -8.22 -48.49 -3.09
N GLU A 393 -8.05 -47.66 -2.08
CA GLU A 393 -9.14 -47.32 -1.16
C GLU A 393 -9.32 -45.80 -1.10
N SER A 394 -10.57 -45.42 -1.31
CA SER A 394 -11.13 -44.09 -1.27
C SER A 394 -11.38 -43.71 0.19
N SER A 395 -10.94 -42.53 0.62
CA SER A 395 -11.54 -41.85 1.77
C SER A 395 -11.89 -40.41 1.40
N THR A 396 -13.19 -40.21 1.20
CA THR A 396 -13.88 -38.93 1.27
C THR A 396 -13.65 -38.29 2.63
N ALA A 397 -13.01 -37.13 2.66
CA ALA A 397 -13.06 -36.20 3.78
C ALA A 397 -13.74 -34.92 3.29
N THR A 398 -15.02 -34.80 3.62
CA THR A 398 -15.82 -33.59 3.53
C THR A 398 -15.15 -32.50 4.38
N GLN A 399 -14.58 -31.49 3.75
CA GLN A 399 -14.12 -30.29 4.43
C GLN A 399 -15.24 -29.25 4.32
N THR A 400 -16.09 -29.23 5.34
CA THR A 400 -17.10 -28.19 5.55
C THR A 400 -16.39 -26.88 5.82
N ALA A 401 -16.40 -25.97 4.85
CA ALA A 401 -15.99 -24.59 5.05
C ALA A 401 -17.03 -23.92 5.98
N ALA A 402 -16.60 -23.57 7.18
CA ALA A 402 -17.38 -22.76 8.10
C ALA A 402 -17.43 -21.33 7.55
N ALA A 403 -18.55 -20.99 6.90
CA ALA A 403 -18.97 -19.60 6.78
C ALA A 403 -19.39 -19.14 8.18
N THR A 404 -18.51 -18.42 8.86
CA THR A 404 -18.85 -17.83 10.15
C THR A 404 -19.45 -16.45 9.90
N GLU A 405 -20.74 -16.35 10.24
CA GLU A 405 -21.52 -15.14 10.38
C GLU A 405 -20.72 -14.07 11.14
N THR A 406 -20.49 -12.94 10.50
CA THR A 406 -20.02 -11.71 11.16
C THR A 406 -21.19 -10.75 11.14
N ASP A 407 -21.78 -10.54 12.32
CA ASP A 407 -22.70 -9.45 12.60
C ASP A 407 -21.89 -8.15 12.54
N ALA A 408 -21.78 -7.60 11.33
CA ALA A 408 -21.24 -6.28 11.10
C ALA A 408 -22.30 -5.28 11.53
N ALA A 409 -22.03 -4.56 12.62
CA ALA A 409 -22.79 -3.41 13.08
C ALA A 409 -22.81 -2.32 12.01
N ALA A 410 -23.73 -2.44 11.06
CA ALA A 410 -24.29 -1.34 10.32
C ALA A 410 -25.48 -0.82 11.14
N THR A 411 -25.39 0.40 11.68
CA THR A 411 -26.61 1.10 12.10
C THR A 411 -26.57 2.53 11.60
N ALA A 412 -27.60 2.80 10.81
CA ALA A 412 -27.83 3.97 10.00
C ALA A 412 -27.97 5.26 10.81
N ALA A 413 -27.51 6.35 10.21
CA ALA A 413 -27.91 7.71 10.54
C ALA A 413 -29.44 7.86 10.39
N ALA A 414 -30.09 8.33 11.46
CA ALA A 414 -31.49 8.73 11.43
C ALA A 414 -31.58 10.24 11.19
N GLU A 415 -32.14 10.65 10.05
CA GLU A 415 -32.65 12.00 9.81
C GLU A 415 -34.17 12.05 10.03
N PRO A 416 -34.74 13.21 10.43
CA PRO A 416 -36.07 13.30 11.02
C PRO A 416 -37.19 13.40 9.97
N THR A 417 -38.28 12.66 10.19
CA THR A 417 -39.51 12.76 9.40
C THR A 417 -40.34 13.98 9.81
N THR A 418 -40.40 14.96 8.92
CA THR A 418 -41.48 15.95 8.85
C THR A 418 -42.80 15.26 8.49
N ALA A 419 -43.80 15.32 9.37
CA ALA A 419 -45.18 15.00 9.06
C ALA A 419 -46.03 16.27 9.20
N ALA A 420 -46.55 16.75 8.07
CA ALA A 420 -47.59 17.78 8.02
C ALA A 420 -48.92 17.14 7.59
N ALA A 421 -49.96 17.62 8.25
CA ALA A 421 -51.38 17.62 7.90
C ALA A 421 -52.16 16.29 8.00
N THR A 422 -53.09 16.25 8.95
CA THR A 422 -54.48 15.99 8.59
C THR A 422 -55.42 16.80 9.47
N GLU A 423 -56.22 17.57 8.77
CA GLU A 423 -57.30 18.43 9.20
C GLU A 423 -58.45 17.60 9.80
N THR A 424 -58.96 17.98 10.96
CA THR A 424 -60.36 17.71 11.32
C THR A 424 -60.86 18.78 12.28
N ALA A 425 -61.79 19.58 11.78
CA ALA A 425 -62.62 20.47 12.57
C ALA A 425 -63.67 19.66 13.33
N ASP A 426 -63.85 19.92 14.62
CA ASP A 426 -65.19 20.04 15.23
C ASP A 426 -65.11 20.66 16.66
N GLY A 427 -66.10 21.49 16.99
CA GLY A 427 -66.66 21.52 18.35
C GLY A 427 -66.13 22.50 19.41
N ALA A 428 -66.67 23.72 19.37
CA ALA A 428 -67.41 24.36 20.49
C ALA A 428 -66.67 24.93 21.74
N THR A 429 -66.86 26.25 21.94
CA THR A 429 -67.15 27.00 23.21
C THR A 429 -66.40 26.56 24.49
N THR A 430 -65.68 27.43 25.20
CA THR A 430 -66.12 28.72 25.79
C THR A 430 -64.91 29.51 26.26
#